data_AF-A0A4Y7SRY6-F1
#
_entry.id   AF-A0A4Y7SRY6-F1
#
_cell.length_a   1.000
_cell.length_b   1.000
_cell.length_c   1.000
_cell.angle_alpha   90.00
_cell.angle_beta   90.00
_cell.angle_gamma   90.00
#
_symmetry.space_group_name_H-M   'P 1'
#
loop_
_entity.id
_entity.type
_entity.pdbx_description
1 polymer ?
#
loop_
_entity_poly.entity_id
_entity_poly.type
_entity_poly.pdbx_seq_one_letter_code
_entity_poly.pdbx_strand_id
1 'polypeptide(L)'
;MSLDSPFTRYLDTNYIPHPDEVQIIKGLINDHETALHYLLRGKSSRRDGTRSFFHMASVANGGEAIRSHQDFIRLHSALISPARAVPLDESRRSTALKKETPRHPIVTITHVCHEWRELAVGIPSLWRHIHIDLSPRPSYNGYHIGSMWPINSSHRSMDLTTERVTIFLSRAAPLPIVLSCAGADAHSLEDLNFHREVTPLINILRTAQWEDVSLSIDIKTSTSPLVHLLPIPATSVATIRSVKARELKGVWGLQHVFPAGSPPLQNLQVLDLDCSGEQLLNTGPHCERLTHLSIGPARKNSGDVHSASLLVAHEALNILQGFPNLQECELRFSATYNYLSWPDLHSHASDKAEALIIQEYGSQLTEVTLGYGHLTQSALTSCLEHLKNVTSLTLSPAQTGPRPQCSAFDTRTPLESRVVVL
;
A
#
# COMPACT_ATOMS: atom_id res chain seq x y z
N MET A 1 32.61 -41.36 -13.13
CA MET A 1 32.13 -40.30 -14.05
C MET A 1 32.94 -39.05 -13.72
N SER A 2 33.56 -38.42 -14.72
CA SER A 2 34.21 -37.13 -14.48
C SER A 2 33.12 -36.13 -14.08
N LEU A 3 33.33 -35.40 -12.98
CA LEU A 3 32.41 -34.37 -12.50
C LEU A 3 32.56 -33.05 -13.28
N ASP A 4 33.44 -33.02 -14.27
CA ASP A 4 33.72 -31.83 -15.05
C ASP A 4 32.62 -31.56 -16.07
N SER A 5 31.76 -30.61 -15.73
CA SER A 5 30.81 -30.00 -16.65
C SER A 5 31.53 -28.98 -17.55
N PRO A 6 31.17 -28.86 -18.85
CA PRO A 6 31.68 -27.78 -19.69
C PRO A 6 31.27 -26.39 -19.19
N PHE A 7 30.29 -26.32 -18.28
CA PHE A 7 29.79 -25.08 -17.68
C PHE A 7 30.46 -24.71 -16.35
N THR A 8 31.41 -25.52 -15.85
CA THR A 8 32.08 -25.26 -14.55
C THR A 8 32.73 -23.88 -14.50
N ARG A 9 33.30 -23.40 -15.61
CA ARG A 9 33.91 -22.07 -15.72
C ARG A 9 32.93 -20.89 -15.56
N TYR A 10 31.63 -21.15 -15.69
CA TYR A 10 30.58 -20.15 -15.58
C TYR A 10 29.90 -20.15 -14.20
N LEU A 11 30.22 -21.13 -13.35
CA LEU A 11 29.73 -21.14 -11.98
C LEU A 11 30.22 -19.89 -11.25
N ASP A 12 29.34 -19.32 -10.42
CA ASP A 12 29.55 -18.05 -9.71
C ASP A 12 29.83 -16.82 -10.61
N THR A 13 29.55 -16.91 -11.91
CA THR A 13 29.59 -15.76 -12.83
C THR A 13 28.18 -15.27 -13.20
N ASN A 14 28.09 -14.09 -13.82
CA ASN A 14 26.85 -13.54 -14.40
C ASN A 14 26.51 -14.12 -15.78
N TYR A 15 27.14 -15.22 -16.18
CA TYR A 15 26.86 -15.86 -17.47
C TYR A 15 25.36 -16.24 -17.58
N ILE A 16 24.75 -15.88 -18.71
CA ILE A 16 23.37 -16.23 -19.06
C ILE A 16 23.47 -17.28 -20.18
N PRO A 17 23.09 -18.55 -19.91
CA PRO A 17 23.17 -19.59 -20.92
C PRO A 17 22.23 -19.32 -22.11
N HIS A 18 22.67 -19.62 -23.32
CA HIS A 18 21.80 -19.60 -24.50
C HIS A 18 20.66 -20.63 -24.34
N PRO A 19 19.46 -20.45 -24.94
CA PRO A 19 18.37 -21.43 -24.86
C PRO A 19 18.79 -22.88 -25.16
N ASP A 20 19.71 -23.08 -26.11
CA ASP A 20 20.24 -24.41 -26.44
C ASP A 20 21.11 -24.97 -25.30
N GLU A 21 21.95 -24.14 -24.69
CA GLU A 21 22.77 -24.51 -23.52
C GLU A 21 21.91 -24.81 -22.30
N VAL A 22 20.78 -24.11 -22.11
CA VAL A 22 19.83 -24.41 -21.03
C VAL A 22 19.34 -25.86 -21.13
N GLN A 23 19.07 -26.36 -22.34
CA GLN A 23 18.66 -27.76 -22.51
C GLN A 23 19.79 -28.72 -22.17
N ILE A 24 21.03 -28.40 -22.53
CA ILE A 24 22.21 -29.21 -22.18
C ILE A 24 22.40 -29.24 -20.66
N ILE A 25 22.34 -28.09 -19.98
CA ILE A 25 22.47 -28.00 -18.52
C ILE A 25 21.37 -28.82 -17.82
N LYS A 26 20.12 -28.75 -18.30
CA LYS A 26 19.01 -29.56 -17.79
C LYS A 26 19.28 -31.07 -17.94
N GLY A 27 19.83 -31.49 -19.08
CA GLY A 27 20.25 -32.88 -19.29
C GLY A 27 21.27 -33.33 -18.25
N LEU A 28 22.33 -32.54 -18.03
CA LEU A 28 23.36 -32.83 -17.03
C LEU A 28 22.80 -32.90 -15.59
N ILE A 29 21.88 -32.00 -15.23
CA ILE A 29 21.21 -32.03 -13.93
C ILE A 29 20.42 -33.33 -13.75
N ASN A 30 19.61 -33.70 -14.75
CA ASN A 30 18.79 -34.91 -14.71
C ASN A 30 19.63 -36.20 -14.60
N ASP A 31 20.78 -36.24 -15.28
CA ASP A 31 21.74 -37.36 -15.16
C ASP A 31 22.27 -37.49 -13.73
N HIS A 32 22.61 -36.37 -13.08
CA HIS A 32 23.07 -36.34 -11.69
C HIS A 32 21.96 -36.67 -10.69
N GLU A 33 20.73 -36.21 -10.92
CA GLU A 33 19.56 -36.59 -10.11
C GLU A 33 19.29 -38.09 -10.19
N THR A 34 19.40 -38.66 -11.39
CA THR A 34 19.27 -40.11 -11.63
C THR A 34 20.35 -40.90 -10.89
N ALA A 35 21.62 -40.48 -11.00
CA ALA A 35 22.73 -41.09 -10.28
C ALA A 35 22.55 -41.01 -8.75
N LEU A 36 22.12 -39.85 -8.23
CA LEU A 36 21.81 -39.65 -6.83
C LEU A 36 20.69 -40.58 -6.36
N HIS A 37 19.63 -40.74 -7.15
CA HIS A 37 18.53 -41.65 -6.85
C HIS A 37 18.99 -43.11 -6.76
N TYR A 38 19.85 -43.57 -7.68
CA TYR A 38 20.45 -44.91 -7.60
C TYR A 38 21.29 -45.11 -6.33
N LEU A 39 22.12 -44.13 -5.96
CA LEU A 39 22.94 -44.18 -4.74
C LEU A 39 22.09 -44.25 -3.47
N LEU A 40 20.97 -43.52 -3.42
CA LEU A 40 20.05 -43.54 -2.29
C LEU A 40 19.26 -44.85 -2.22
N ARG A 41 18.78 -45.37 -3.36
CA ARG A 41 18.02 -46.62 -3.43
C ARG A 41 18.87 -47.84 -3.03
N GLY A 42 20.14 -47.87 -3.43
CA GLY A 42 21.08 -48.93 -3.07
C GLY A 42 21.32 -49.09 -1.56
N LYS A 43 21.08 -48.03 -0.76
CA LYS A 43 21.20 -48.10 0.70
C LYS A 43 20.00 -48.76 1.39
N SER A 44 18.82 -48.75 0.76
CA SER A 44 17.60 -49.27 1.37
C SER A 44 17.46 -50.80 1.28
N SER A 45 18.12 -51.43 0.30
CA SER A 45 17.95 -52.88 0.04
C SER A 45 18.85 -53.79 0.90
N ARG A 46 19.66 -53.24 1.81
CA ARG A 46 20.71 -54.00 2.54
C ARG A 46 20.45 -54.10 4.05
N ARG A 47 19.18 -54.20 4.45
CA ARG A 47 18.75 -54.28 5.86
C ARG A 47 18.50 -55.70 6.40
N ASP A 48 18.66 -56.76 5.60
CA ASP A 48 18.57 -58.13 6.09
C ASP A 48 19.93 -58.68 6.55
N GLY A 49 20.15 -58.58 7.87
CA GLY A 49 20.44 -59.77 8.64
C GLY A 49 21.85 -60.38 8.67
N THR A 50 22.97 -59.65 8.47
CA THR A 50 24.28 -60.13 9.00
C THR A 50 25.27 -58.97 9.19
N ARG A 51 25.53 -58.61 10.46
CA ARG A 51 26.54 -57.60 10.86
C ARG A 51 27.95 -58.12 10.55
N SER A 52 28.49 -57.77 9.37
CA SER A 52 29.91 -57.94 9.07
C SER A 52 30.68 -56.64 9.31
N PHE A 53 31.71 -56.72 10.15
CA PHE A 53 32.51 -55.62 10.71
C PHE A 53 33.37 -54.87 9.65
N PHE A 54 33.41 -55.33 8.41
CA PHE A 54 34.18 -54.73 7.31
C PHE A 54 33.47 -53.58 6.56
N HIS A 55 32.27 -53.15 6.96
CA HIS A 55 31.44 -52.23 6.16
C HIS A 55 31.70 -50.72 6.39
N MET A 56 32.42 -50.31 7.44
CA MET A 56 32.55 -48.87 7.75
C MET A 56 33.32 -48.07 6.67
N ALA A 57 34.28 -48.66 5.97
CA ALA A 57 35.04 -47.95 4.93
C ALA A 57 34.22 -47.65 3.65
N SER A 58 33.19 -48.46 3.35
CA SER A 58 32.34 -48.26 2.17
C SER A 58 31.28 -47.17 2.38
N VAL A 59 30.87 -46.94 3.63
CA VAL A 59 29.87 -45.93 4.00
C VAL A 59 30.44 -44.51 3.90
N ALA A 60 31.73 -44.32 4.22
CA ALA A 60 32.40 -43.02 4.14
C ALA A 60 32.40 -42.47 2.70
N ASN A 61 32.80 -43.28 1.71
CA ASN A 61 32.84 -42.86 0.30
C ASN A 61 31.45 -42.55 -0.28
N GLY A 62 30.41 -43.25 0.18
CA GLY A 62 29.04 -43.01 -0.29
C GLY A 62 28.47 -41.65 0.14
N GLY A 63 28.93 -41.09 1.26
CA GLY A 63 28.50 -39.76 1.72
C GLY A 63 29.09 -38.62 0.90
N GLU A 64 30.33 -38.77 0.44
CA GLU A 64 31.01 -37.79 -0.39
C GLU A 64 30.43 -37.74 -1.81
N ALA A 65 30.16 -38.90 -2.42
CA ALA A 65 29.51 -38.96 -3.73
C ALA A 65 28.12 -38.30 -3.73
N ILE A 66 27.31 -38.54 -2.68
CA ILE A 66 25.99 -37.90 -2.53
C ILE A 66 26.12 -36.38 -2.46
N ARG A 67 27.03 -35.87 -1.62
CA ARG A 67 27.27 -34.41 -1.49
C ARG A 67 27.73 -33.81 -2.81
N SER A 68 28.65 -34.48 -3.51
CA SER A 68 29.13 -34.03 -4.82
C SER A 68 28.01 -33.92 -5.87
N HIS A 69 27.12 -34.91 -5.97
CA HIS A 69 25.96 -34.83 -6.87
C HIS A 69 24.99 -33.71 -6.46
N GLN A 70 24.73 -33.53 -5.17
CA GLN A 70 23.87 -32.46 -4.66
C GLN A 70 24.45 -31.07 -4.95
N ASP A 71 25.74 -30.87 -4.72
CA ASP A 71 26.42 -29.61 -5.01
C ASP A 71 26.41 -29.32 -6.52
N PHE A 72 26.64 -30.33 -7.36
CA PHE A 72 26.55 -30.19 -8.81
C PHE A 72 25.16 -29.73 -9.27
N ILE A 73 24.10 -30.40 -8.79
CA ILE A 73 22.70 -30.07 -9.12
C ILE A 73 22.39 -28.64 -8.67
N ARG A 74 22.76 -28.26 -7.44
CA ARG A 74 22.52 -26.91 -6.91
C ARG A 74 23.20 -25.84 -7.77
N LEU A 75 24.49 -26.01 -8.06
CA LEU A 75 25.30 -25.03 -8.79
C LEU A 75 24.82 -24.86 -10.24
N HIS A 76 24.46 -25.96 -10.92
CA HIS A 76 23.96 -25.90 -12.30
C HIS A 76 22.51 -25.43 -12.38
N SER A 77 21.67 -25.77 -11.39
CA SER A 77 20.31 -25.22 -11.29
C SER A 77 20.32 -23.70 -11.12
N ALA A 78 21.34 -23.16 -10.45
CA ALA A 78 21.51 -21.71 -10.30
C ALA A 78 21.84 -21.01 -11.63
N LEU A 79 22.54 -21.67 -12.56
CA LEU A 79 22.81 -21.13 -13.91
C LEU A 79 21.55 -20.97 -14.76
N ILE A 80 20.57 -21.86 -14.58
CA ILE A 80 19.29 -21.84 -15.31
C ILE A 80 18.14 -21.23 -14.49
N SER A 81 18.45 -20.60 -13.36
CA SER A 81 17.46 -19.98 -12.48
C SER A 81 16.67 -18.90 -13.25
N PRO A 82 15.32 -18.85 -13.11
CA PRO A 82 14.48 -17.83 -13.76
C PRO A 82 14.94 -16.39 -13.49
N ALA A 83 15.60 -16.14 -12.36
CA ALA A 83 16.17 -14.83 -12.02
C ALA A 83 17.20 -14.32 -13.05
N ARG A 84 17.81 -15.22 -13.85
CA ARG A 84 18.74 -14.87 -14.94
C ARG A 84 18.06 -14.74 -16.30
N ALA A 85 16.81 -15.19 -16.43
CA ALA A 85 16.11 -15.34 -17.70
C ALA A 85 14.83 -14.50 -17.78
N VAL A 86 14.65 -13.49 -16.92
CA VAL A 86 13.45 -12.64 -16.97
C VAL A 86 13.49 -11.78 -18.24
N PRO A 87 12.55 -11.95 -19.18
CA PRO A 87 12.44 -11.09 -20.34
C PRO A 87 12.14 -9.66 -19.89
N LEU A 88 12.84 -8.69 -20.48
CA LEU A 88 12.73 -7.27 -20.12
C LEU A 88 11.29 -6.72 -20.22
N ASP A 89 10.42 -7.38 -20.99
CA ASP A 89 9.04 -6.97 -21.24
C ASP A 89 8.02 -7.40 -20.17
N GLU A 90 8.27 -8.44 -19.36
CA GLU A 90 7.27 -8.94 -18.40
C GLU A 90 7.32 -8.27 -17.02
N SER A 91 8.38 -7.50 -16.74
CA SER A 91 8.60 -6.86 -15.44
C SER A 91 7.59 -5.76 -15.09
N ARG A 92 6.78 -5.30 -16.05
CA ARG A 92 5.84 -4.18 -15.86
C ARG A 92 4.61 -4.47 -15.00
N ARG A 93 4.33 -5.73 -14.59
CA ARG A 93 3.05 -6.09 -13.94
C ARG A 93 3.11 -6.59 -12.49
N SER A 94 4.27 -6.63 -11.83
CA SER A 94 4.36 -7.14 -10.44
C SER A 94 4.31 -6.02 -9.39
N THR A 95 3.14 -5.41 -9.20
CA THR A 95 2.90 -4.41 -8.12
C THR A 95 2.49 -5.03 -6.79
N ALA A 96 2.41 -6.36 -6.67
CA ALA A 96 1.95 -7.04 -5.45
C ALA A 96 3.09 -7.76 -4.71
N LEU A 97 4.15 -7.03 -4.30
CA LEU A 97 5.10 -7.56 -3.33
C LEU A 97 4.59 -7.27 -1.91
N LYS A 98 4.32 -8.33 -1.13
CA LYS A 98 3.82 -8.26 0.25
C LYS A 98 4.73 -7.40 1.13
N LYS A 99 4.09 -6.76 2.13
CA LYS A 99 4.59 -5.77 3.11
C LYS A 99 5.81 -6.17 3.97
N GLU A 100 6.46 -7.31 3.70
CA GLU A 100 7.40 -7.95 4.64
C GLU A 100 8.89 -7.78 4.30
N THR A 101 9.25 -7.23 3.14
CA THR A 101 10.67 -6.97 2.86
C THR A 101 11.02 -5.52 3.22
N PRO A 102 11.96 -5.28 4.16
CA PRO A 102 12.43 -3.93 4.50
C PRO A 102 13.18 -3.22 3.36
N ARG A 103 13.39 -3.91 2.22
CA ARG A 103 14.07 -3.39 1.03
C ARG A 103 13.04 -3.13 -0.06
N HIS A 104 13.10 -1.94 -0.65
CA HIS A 104 12.27 -1.58 -1.79
C HIS A 104 12.50 -2.57 -2.95
N PRO A 105 11.47 -3.07 -3.65
CA PRO A 105 11.61 -4.08 -4.70
C PRO A 105 12.64 -3.69 -5.76
N ILE A 106 12.65 -2.42 -6.17
CA ILE A 106 13.59 -1.87 -7.16
C ILE A 106 15.04 -1.95 -6.67
N VAL A 107 15.29 -1.67 -5.39
CA VAL A 107 16.64 -1.78 -4.82
C VAL A 107 17.07 -3.24 -4.83
N THR A 108 16.17 -4.17 -4.55
CA THR A 108 16.44 -5.62 -4.65
C THR A 108 16.84 -6.02 -6.08
N ILE A 109 16.16 -5.47 -7.09
CA ILE A 109 16.50 -5.71 -8.51
C ILE A 109 17.92 -5.22 -8.85
N THR A 110 18.35 -4.06 -8.31
CA THR A 110 19.72 -3.55 -8.55
C THR A 110 20.84 -4.36 -7.88
N HIS A 111 20.48 -5.36 -7.06
CA HIS A 111 21.43 -6.26 -6.42
C HIS A 111 21.58 -7.61 -7.14
N VAL A 112 20.82 -7.87 -8.22
CA VAL A 112 20.89 -9.16 -8.95
C VAL A 112 22.23 -9.32 -9.66
N CYS A 113 22.55 -8.44 -10.60
CA CYS A 113 23.86 -8.34 -11.24
C CYS A 113 24.10 -6.92 -11.78
N HIS A 114 25.23 -6.69 -12.45
CA HIS A 114 25.62 -5.37 -12.95
C HIS A 114 24.65 -4.86 -14.03
N GLU A 115 24.32 -5.71 -15.00
CA GLU A 115 23.45 -5.38 -16.13
C GLU A 115 22.05 -4.99 -15.64
N TRP A 116 21.50 -5.73 -14.67
CA TRP A 116 20.21 -5.41 -14.05
C TRP A 116 20.24 -4.09 -13.29
N ARG A 117 21.37 -3.76 -12.64
CA ARG A 117 21.54 -2.47 -11.98
C ARG A 117 21.54 -1.33 -12.99
N GLU A 118 22.30 -1.46 -14.08
CA GLU A 118 22.35 -0.44 -15.12
C GLU A 118 20.97 -0.23 -15.76
N LEU A 119 20.29 -1.33 -16.11
CA LEU A 119 18.93 -1.28 -16.65
C LEU A 119 17.95 -0.64 -15.67
N ALA A 120 17.93 -1.06 -14.40
CA ALA A 120 17.02 -0.51 -13.42
C ALA A 120 17.29 0.98 -13.16
N VAL A 121 18.55 1.41 -13.08
CA VAL A 121 18.91 2.82 -12.93
C VAL A 121 18.52 3.64 -14.17
N GLY A 122 18.63 3.08 -15.37
CA GLY A 122 18.31 3.73 -16.64
C GLY A 122 16.82 3.83 -16.98
N ILE A 123 15.92 3.27 -16.16
CA ILE A 123 14.46 3.29 -16.39
C ILE A 123 13.78 4.16 -15.31
N PRO A 124 13.55 5.47 -15.57
CA PRO A 124 12.96 6.40 -14.60
C PRO A 124 11.60 5.96 -14.05
N SER A 125 10.78 5.29 -14.87
CA SER A 125 9.44 4.84 -14.47
C SER A 125 9.43 3.80 -13.36
N LEU A 126 10.53 3.10 -13.12
CA LEU A 126 10.65 2.24 -11.94
C LEU A 126 10.64 3.12 -10.68
N TRP A 127 11.41 4.20 -10.65
CA TRP A 127 11.67 5.01 -9.45
C TRP A 127 10.53 5.95 -9.05
N ARG A 128 9.49 6.09 -9.88
CA ARG A 128 8.38 7.05 -9.64
C ARG A 128 7.47 6.69 -8.48
N HIS A 129 7.42 5.42 -8.07
CA HIS A 129 6.55 4.95 -6.98
C HIS A 129 7.31 4.99 -5.67
N ILE A 130 6.93 5.91 -4.79
CA ILE A 130 7.60 6.14 -3.51
C ILE A 130 6.63 5.82 -2.39
N HIS A 131 6.97 4.79 -1.60
CA HIS A 131 6.26 4.51 -0.35
C HIS A 131 7.13 4.88 0.85
N ILE A 132 6.56 5.70 1.73
CA ILE A 132 7.16 6.17 2.97
C ILE A 132 6.24 5.76 4.12
N ASP A 133 6.85 5.18 5.15
CA ASP A 133 6.21 4.95 6.44
C ASP A 133 6.95 5.80 7.48
N LEU A 134 6.28 6.85 7.93
CA LEU A 134 6.73 7.79 8.95
C LEU A 134 6.26 7.38 10.34
N SER A 135 5.69 6.18 10.50
CA SER A 135 5.24 5.71 11.81
C SER A 135 6.45 5.62 12.75
N PRO A 136 6.53 6.43 13.81
CA PRO A 136 7.71 6.51 14.66
C PRO A 136 7.95 5.23 15.47
N ARG A 137 7.05 4.24 15.39
CA ARG A 137 7.13 2.98 16.13
C ARG A 137 6.66 1.83 15.23
N PRO A 138 7.45 0.76 15.03
CA PRO A 138 6.87 -0.49 14.57
C PRO A 138 5.74 -0.85 15.53
N SER A 139 4.52 -1.03 15.01
CA SER A 139 3.39 -1.48 15.81
C SER A 139 3.69 -2.88 16.31
N TYR A 140 4.40 -3.00 17.43
CA TYR A 140 4.59 -4.28 18.11
C TYR A 140 3.26 -4.65 18.74
N ASN A 141 2.45 -5.40 17.98
CA ASN A 141 1.24 -6.13 18.34
C ASN A 141 0.77 -5.98 19.79
N GLY A 142 0.15 -4.84 20.12
CA GLY A 142 -0.67 -4.65 21.33
C GLY A 142 0.04 -4.70 22.68
N TYR A 143 1.33 -5.05 22.73
CA TYR A 143 2.08 -4.98 23.98
C TYR A 143 2.78 -3.63 24.04
N HIS A 144 2.18 -2.72 24.81
CA HIS A 144 2.85 -1.54 25.36
C HIS A 144 3.99 -1.97 26.29
N ILE A 145 5.02 -2.62 25.75
CA ILE A 145 6.26 -2.77 26.46
C ILE A 145 6.81 -1.35 26.53
N GLY A 146 6.79 -0.77 27.72
CA GLY A 146 7.41 0.52 28.05
C GLY A 146 8.94 0.53 27.86
N SER A 147 9.47 -0.30 26.97
CA SER A 147 10.84 -0.23 26.52
C SER A 147 10.97 1.03 25.68
N MET A 148 11.54 2.04 26.32
CA MET A 148 12.14 3.22 25.74
C MET A 148 13.01 2.77 24.55
N TRP A 149 12.46 2.75 23.34
CA TRP A 149 13.27 2.57 22.15
C TRP A 149 14.30 3.70 22.13
N PRO A 150 15.58 3.43 21.88
CA PRO A 150 16.60 4.48 21.91
C PRO A 150 16.23 5.55 20.88
N ILE A 151 15.98 6.78 21.33
CA ILE A 151 15.64 7.95 20.50
C ILE A 151 16.63 8.09 19.32
N ASN A 152 17.90 7.75 19.54
CA ASN A 152 18.95 7.81 18.51
C ASN A 152 18.69 6.91 17.28
N SER A 153 17.82 5.90 17.39
CA SER A 153 17.48 5.01 16.27
C SER A 153 16.49 5.64 15.28
N SER A 154 15.63 6.57 15.71
CA SER A 154 14.69 7.27 14.81
C SER A 154 15.43 8.22 13.88
N HIS A 155 16.36 9.02 14.43
CA HIS A 155 17.16 10.00 13.68
C HIS A 155 17.85 9.37 12.47
N ARG A 156 18.61 8.29 12.72
CA ARG A 156 19.35 7.60 11.66
C ARG A 156 18.41 6.99 10.61
N SER A 157 17.22 6.56 11.01
CA SER A 157 16.22 6.02 10.09
C SER A 157 15.65 7.10 9.17
N MET A 158 15.39 8.30 9.71
CA MET A 158 14.87 9.43 8.93
C MET A 158 15.90 10.00 7.96
N ASP A 159 17.17 10.10 8.35
CA ASP A 159 18.25 10.52 7.45
C ASP A 159 18.40 9.56 6.26
N LEU A 160 18.43 8.25 6.52
CA LEU A 160 18.48 7.22 5.46
C LEU A 160 17.24 7.25 4.55
N THR A 161 16.06 7.52 5.12
CA THR A 161 14.83 7.66 4.35
C THR A 161 14.89 8.89 3.45
N THR A 162 15.41 10.00 3.96
CA THR A 162 15.61 11.25 3.22
C THR A 162 16.60 11.07 2.07
N GLU A 163 17.74 10.44 2.32
CA GLU A 163 18.73 10.11 1.30
C GLU A 163 18.13 9.21 0.22
N ARG A 164 17.42 8.14 0.62
CA ARG A 164 16.76 7.22 -0.30
C ARG A 164 15.74 7.95 -1.20
N VAL A 165 14.88 8.78 -0.62
CA VAL A 165 13.87 9.55 -1.37
C VAL A 165 14.56 10.51 -2.33
N THR A 166 15.64 11.17 -1.91
CA THR A 166 16.43 12.05 -2.79
C THR A 166 16.95 11.30 -4.03
N ILE A 167 17.48 10.09 -3.85
CA ILE A 167 17.95 9.24 -4.96
C ILE A 167 16.78 8.79 -5.85
N PHE A 168 15.63 8.46 -5.27
CA PHE A 168 14.46 8.05 -6.05
C PHE A 168 13.93 9.19 -6.92
N LEU A 169 13.83 10.40 -6.35
CA LEU A 169 13.38 11.58 -7.08
C LEU A 169 14.35 11.95 -8.20
N SER A 170 15.67 11.90 -7.95
CA SER A 170 16.66 12.22 -8.99
C SER A 170 16.63 11.23 -10.16
N ARG A 171 16.30 9.96 -9.89
CA ARG A 171 16.17 8.92 -10.94
C ARG A 171 14.81 8.93 -11.64
N ALA A 172 13.74 9.33 -10.95
CA ALA A 172 12.42 9.45 -11.54
C ALA A 172 12.31 10.68 -12.49
N ALA A 173 13.12 11.72 -12.25
CA ALA A 173 13.06 12.96 -13.01
C ALA A 173 13.22 12.72 -14.53
N PRO A 174 12.40 13.39 -15.38
CA PRO A 174 11.43 14.44 -15.05
C PRO A 174 10.00 13.94 -14.78
N LEU A 175 9.80 12.63 -14.54
CA LEU A 175 8.46 12.06 -14.44
C LEU A 175 7.76 12.48 -13.14
N PRO A 176 6.44 12.72 -13.20
CA PRO A 176 5.62 12.83 -12.00
C PRO A 176 5.66 11.55 -11.14
N ILE A 177 5.61 11.73 -9.83
CA ILE A 177 5.70 10.65 -8.84
C ILE A 177 4.34 10.20 -8.34
N VAL A 178 4.28 8.93 -7.96
CA VAL A 178 3.19 8.32 -7.20
C VAL A 178 3.67 8.16 -5.76
N LEU A 179 3.10 8.94 -4.85
CA LEU A 179 3.51 9.01 -3.45
C LEU A 179 2.48 8.31 -2.56
N SER A 180 2.93 7.36 -1.75
CA SER A 180 2.16 6.79 -0.64
C SER A 180 2.91 7.05 0.67
N CYS A 181 2.34 7.89 1.53
CA CYS A 181 2.91 8.22 2.82
C CYS A 181 1.95 7.81 3.93
N ALA A 182 2.38 6.93 4.82
CA ALA A 182 1.66 6.62 6.05
C ALA A 182 2.47 7.14 7.24
N GLY A 183 1.82 7.58 8.33
CA GLY A 183 2.55 8.07 9.48
C GLY A 183 1.66 8.55 10.61
N ALA A 184 2.29 8.95 11.70
CA ALA A 184 1.62 9.58 12.83
C ALA A 184 2.57 10.55 13.51
N ASP A 185 2.03 11.61 14.09
CA ASP A 185 2.81 12.49 14.95
C ASP A 185 3.43 11.71 16.10
N ALA A 186 4.67 12.07 16.42
CA ALA A 186 5.31 11.66 17.66
C ALA A 186 4.42 12.06 18.85
N HIS A 187 4.54 11.35 19.98
CA HIS A 187 3.84 11.79 21.18
C HIS A 187 4.42 13.13 21.64
N SER A 188 3.60 14.00 22.26
CA SER A 188 3.93 15.40 22.59
C SER A 188 5.24 15.62 23.37
N LEU A 189 5.78 14.60 24.04
CA LEU A 189 7.07 14.64 24.74
C LEU A 189 8.29 14.50 23.81
N GLU A 190 8.11 14.06 22.56
CA GLU A 190 9.17 13.76 21.57
C GLU A 190 9.26 14.83 20.45
N ASP A 191 8.46 15.89 20.53
CA ASP A 191 8.05 16.73 19.40
C ASP A 191 9.20 17.53 18.73
N LEU A 192 10.16 18.05 19.52
CA LEU A 192 11.22 18.92 18.99
C LEU A 192 12.22 18.19 18.08
N ASN A 193 12.56 16.95 18.42
CA ASN A 193 13.49 16.17 17.60
C ASN A 193 12.81 15.67 16.32
N PHE A 194 11.54 15.25 16.44
CA PHE A 194 10.75 14.79 15.30
C PHE A 194 10.64 15.87 14.21
N HIS A 195 10.33 17.12 14.59
CA HIS A 195 10.29 18.24 13.66
C HIS A 195 11.62 18.39 12.89
N ARG A 196 12.75 18.38 13.60
CA ARG A 196 14.08 18.51 12.98
C ARG A 196 14.39 17.35 12.02
N GLU A 197 13.97 16.13 12.35
CA GLU A 197 14.22 14.92 11.56
C GLU A 197 13.36 14.83 10.30
N VAL A 198 12.08 15.18 10.38
CA VAL A 198 11.13 14.96 9.27
C VAL A 198 11.07 16.13 8.29
N THR A 199 11.43 17.34 8.72
CA THR A 199 11.41 18.55 7.88
C THR A 199 12.25 18.40 6.60
N PRO A 200 13.50 17.90 6.63
CA PRO A 200 14.29 17.70 5.41
C PRO A 200 13.58 16.81 4.38
N LEU A 201 12.97 15.71 4.83
CA LEU A 201 12.22 14.80 3.98
C LEU A 201 11.01 15.48 3.34
N ILE A 202 10.22 16.21 4.13
CA ILE A 202 9.04 16.94 3.63
C ILE A 202 9.47 17.96 2.59
N ASN A 203 10.52 18.73 2.86
CA ASN A 203 11.04 19.72 1.92
C ASN A 203 11.42 19.08 0.58
N ILE A 204 12.11 17.94 0.60
CA ILE A 204 12.48 17.19 -0.61
C ILE A 204 11.23 16.72 -1.36
N LEU A 205 10.25 16.11 -0.67
CA LEU A 205 9.01 15.64 -1.28
C LEU A 205 8.21 16.77 -1.95
N ARG A 206 8.22 17.97 -1.35
CA ARG A 206 7.55 19.16 -1.90
C ARG A 206 8.22 19.73 -3.15
N THR A 207 9.45 19.34 -3.47
CA THR A 207 10.09 19.75 -4.74
C THR A 207 9.68 18.87 -5.92
N ALA A 208 9.08 17.70 -5.67
CA ALA A 208 8.66 16.77 -6.71
C ALA A 208 7.40 17.24 -7.46
N GLN A 209 7.18 16.67 -8.65
CA GLN A 209 5.90 16.79 -9.37
C GLN A 209 5.03 15.59 -9.00
N TRP A 210 3.89 15.81 -8.35
CA TRP A 210 3.00 14.76 -7.89
C TRP A 210 1.97 14.42 -8.98
N GLU A 211 1.74 13.13 -9.21
CA GLU A 211 0.65 12.63 -10.05
C GLU A 211 -0.44 11.98 -9.21
N ASP A 212 -0.08 11.04 -8.33
CA ASP A 212 -1.01 10.39 -7.42
C ASP A 212 -0.44 10.41 -6.01
N VAL A 213 -1.23 10.89 -5.05
CA VAL A 213 -0.79 11.06 -3.67
C VAL A 213 -1.78 10.40 -2.73
N SER A 214 -1.27 9.54 -1.87
CA SER A 214 -2.03 8.88 -0.81
C SER A 214 -1.36 9.12 0.54
N LEU A 215 -1.94 9.98 1.35
CA LEU A 215 -1.52 10.30 2.71
C LEU A 215 -2.44 9.59 3.71
N SER A 216 -1.85 8.81 4.62
CA SER A 216 -2.52 8.16 5.75
C SER A 216 -1.81 8.59 7.02
N ILE A 217 -2.04 9.83 7.45
CA ILE A 217 -1.21 10.50 8.45
C ILE A 217 -2.05 10.92 9.67
N ASP A 218 -1.70 10.45 10.86
CA ASP A 218 -2.36 10.86 12.10
C ASP A 218 -1.70 12.15 12.65
N ILE A 219 -2.33 13.30 12.40
CA ILE A 219 -1.84 14.63 12.84
C ILE A 219 -2.51 15.01 14.17
N LYS A 220 -1.75 15.07 15.25
CA LYS A 220 -2.26 15.41 16.59
C LYS A 220 -2.36 16.91 16.81
N THR A 221 -1.46 17.69 16.23
CA THR A 221 -1.36 19.14 16.46
C THR A 221 -1.24 19.92 15.14
N SER A 222 -1.75 21.14 15.11
CA SER A 222 -1.59 22.03 13.94
C SER A 222 -0.15 22.52 13.75
N THR A 223 0.70 22.37 14.78
CA THR A 223 2.14 22.67 14.73
C THR A 223 2.97 21.49 14.25
N SER A 224 2.35 20.35 13.95
CA SER A 224 3.07 19.19 13.44
C SER A 224 3.76 19.52 12.11
N PRO A 225 5.02 19.11 11.92
CA PRO A 225 5.68 19.24 10.64
C PRO A 225 4.94 18.49 9.52
N LEU A 226 4.20 17.41 9.83
CA LEU A 226 3.49 16.61 8.82
C LEU A 226 2.37 17.39 8.12
N VAL A 227 1.86 18.46 8.75
CA VAL A 227 0.92 19.40 8.12
C VAL A 227 1.52 20.01 6.85
N HIS A 228 2.85 20.21 6.80
CA HIS A 228 3.52 20.74 5.62
C HIS A 228 3.56 19.76 4.43
N LEU A 229 3.20 18.49 4.62
CA LEU A 229 3.04 17.54 3.51
C LEU A 229 1.67 17.64 2.84
N LEU A 230 0.68 18.28 3.47
CA LEU A 230 -0.69 18.37 2.94
C LEU A 230 -0.83 19.29 1.73
N PRO A 231 -0.24 20.51 1.68
CA PRO A 231 -0.45 21.41 0.57
C PRO A 231 0.18 20.86 -0.70
N ILE A 232 -0.60 20.77 -1.77
CA ILE A 232 -0.13 20.34 -3.09
C ILE A 232 0.95 21.32 -3.59
N PRO A 233 2.14 20.85 -3.99
CA PRO A 233 3.18 21.70 -4.54
C PRO A 233 2.73 22.41 -5.81
N ALA A 234 3.14 23.66 -6.01
CA ALA A 234 2.83 24.43 -7.21
C ALA A 234 3.31 23.73 -8.50
N THR A 235 4.42 22.99 -8.42
CA THR A 235 4.98 22.15 -9.49
C THR A 235 4.05 20.99 -9.89
N SER A 236 3.09 20.62 -9.05
CA SER A 236 2.22 19.46 -9.22
C SER A 236 0.83 19.81 -9.74
N VAL A 237 0.47 21.09 -9.82
CA VAL A 237 -0.87 21.57 -10.21
C VAL A 237 -1.31 21.01 -11.57
N ALA A 238 -0.37 20.93 -12.52
CA ALA A 238 -0.64 20.41 -13.86
C ALA A 238 -0.57 18.87 -13.96
N THR A 239 0.00 18.18 -12.97
CA THR A 239 0.26 16.73 -13.06
C THR A 239 -0.60 15.90 -12.12
N ILE A 240 -1.13 16.50 -11.05
CA ILE A 240 -1.91 15.78 -10.03
C ILE A 240 -3.24 15.29 -10.60
N ARG A 241 -3.52 14.01 -10.37
CA ARG A 241 -4.71 13.26 -10.82
C ARG A 241 -5.47 12.66 -9.65
N SER A 242 -4.75 12.17 -8.63
CA SER A 242 -5.35 11.59 -7.44
C SER A 242 -4.78 12.19 -6.16
N VAL A 243 -5.68 12.62 -5.26
CA VAL A 243 -5.33 13.02 -3.90
C VAL A 243 -6.20 12.23 -2.93
N LYS A 244 -5.56 11.39 -2.13
CA LYS A 244 -6.18 10.63 -1.05
C LYS A 244 -5.52 11.05 0.27
N ALA A 245 -6.30 11.53 1.22
CA ALA A 245 -5.82 11.95 2.53
C ALA A 245 -6.79 11.41 3.59
N ARG A 246 -6.45 10.22 4.10
CA ARG A 246 -7.26 9.43 5.06
C ARG A 246 -6.63 9.45 6.44
N GLU A 247 -7.45 9.17 7.44
CA GLU A 247 -7.06 9.02 8.86
C GLU A 247 -6.38 10.24 9.46
N LEU A 248 -6.59 11.39 8.82
CA LEU A 248 -6.14 12.66 9.31
C LEU A 248 -6.99 13.02 10.55
N LYS A 249 -6.48 12.72 11.74
CA LYS A 249 -7.11 13.14 12.99
C LYS A 249 -6.71 14.57 13.32
N GLY A 250 -7.38 15.21 14.27
CA GLY A 250 -7.00 16.53 14.79
C GLY A 250 -7.66 17.74 14.12
N VAL A 251 -7.13 18.93 14.40
CA VAL A 251 -7.63 20.23 13.94
C VAL A 251 -6.93 20.61 12.65
N TRP A 252 -7.31 20.00 11.55
CA TRP A 252 -6.89 20.42 10.23
C TRP A 252 -8.14 20.56 9.37
N GLY A 253 -8.10 21.54 8.47
CA GLY A 253 -9.12 21.71 7.47
C GLY A 253 -8.54 21.75 6.07
N LEU A 254 -9.42 21.70 5.07
CA LEU A 254 -9.03 21.69 3.67
C LEU A 254 -8.16 22.87 3.24
N GLN A 255 -8.18 23.99 3.97
CA GLN A 255 -7.29 25.11 3.74
C GLN A 255 -5.79 24.74 3.78
N HIS A 256 -5.43 23.63 4.41
CA HIS A 256 -4.05 23.13 4.41
C HIS A 256 -3.71 22.30 3.17
N VAL A 257 -4.69 21.59 2.60
CA VAL A 257 -4.50 20.82 1.36
C VAL A 257 -4.58 21.75 0.15
N PHE A 258 -5.56 22.65 0.18
CA PHE A 258 -5.83 23.68 -0.83
C PHE A 258 -5.76 25.07 -0.18
N PRO A 259 -4.56 25.66 -0.06
CA PRO A 259 -4.41 27.02 0.41
C PRO A 259 -5.27 28.00 -0.40
N ALA A 260 -5.81 29.02 0.26
CA ALA A 260 -6.57 30.06 -0.42
C ALA A 260 -5.76 30.68 -1.57
N GLY A 261 -6.38 30.83 -2.75
CA GLY A 261 -5.70 31.32 -3.95
C GLY A 261 -4.87 30.27 -4.70
N SER A 262 -4.99 28.98 -4.36
CA SER A 262 -4.37 27.91 -5.16
C SER A 262 -4.94 27.90 -6.58
N PRO A 263 -4.10 27.69 -7.61
CA PRO A 263 -4.58 27.56 -8.98
C PRO A 263 -5.49 26.34 -9.13
N PRO A 264 -6.38 26.34 -10.13
CA PRO A 264 -7.32 25.24 -10.37
C PRO A 264 -6.54 23.95 -10.73
N LEU A 265 -6.96 22.83 -10.13
CA LEU A 265 -6.36 21.52 -10.35
C LEU A 265 -7.00 20.85 -11.56
N GLN A 266 -6.61 21.31 -12.74
CA GLN A 266 -7.25 20.98 -14.02
C GLN A 266 -7.30 19.47 -14.33
N ASN A 267 -6.37 18.68 -13.77
CA ASN A 267 -6.27 17.25 -14.05
C ASN A 267 -6.71 16.35 -12.90
N LEU A 268 -7.24 16.92 -11.80
CA LEU A 268 -7.69 16.13 -10.66
C LEU A 268 -8.94 15.32 -11.04
N GLN A 269 -8.84 14.00 -10.90
CA GLN A 269 -9.89 13.01 -11.22
C GLN A 269 -10.42 12.33 -9.97
N VAL A 270 -9.54 12.07 -8.99
CA VAL A 270 -9.87 11.34 -7.77
C VAL A 270 -9.54 12.21 -6.56
N LEU A 271 -10.55 12.48 -5.74
CA LEU A 271 -10.42 13.20 -4.49
C LEU A 271 -11.01 12.36 -3.36
N ASP A 272 -10.20 12.02 -2.36
CA ASP A 272 -10.60 11.16 -1.25
C ASP A 272 -10.08 11.76 0.06
N LEU A 273 -10.95 12.40 0.83
CA LEU A 273 -10.54 13.22 1.97
C LEU A 273 -11.40 12.94 3.19
N ASP A 274 -10.76 12.84 4.35
CA ASP A 274 -11.43 12.80 5.65
C ASP A 274 -11.72 14.24 6.15
N CYS A 275 -12.53 15.02 5.42
CA CYS A 275 -12.84 16.43 5.75
C CYS A 275 -14.35 16.70 5.83
N SER A 276 -14.74 17.85 6.39
CA SER A 276 -16.15 18.23 6.45
C SER A 276 -16.65 18.82 5.13
N GLY A 277 -17.94 18.65 4.83
CA GLY A 277 -18.53 19.14 3.59
C GLY A 277 -18.42 20.66 3.44
N GLU A 278 -18.69 21.40 4.52
CA GLU A 278 -18.50 22.85 4.58
C GLU A 278 -17.10 23.29 4.11
N GLN A 279 -16.04 22.58 4.53
CA GLN A 279 -14.68 22.93 4.15
C GLN A 279 -14.44 22.73 2.66
N LEU A 280 -15.04 21.71 2.05
CA LEU A 280 -14.90 21.45 0.61
C LEU A 280 -15.63 22.48 -0.22
N LEU A 281 -16.81 22.90 0.22
CA LEU A 281 -17.58 23.96 -0.41
C LEU A 281 -16.84 25.30 -0.34
N ASN A 282 -16.22 25.59 0.81
CA ASN A 282 -15.49 26.85 1.02
C ASN A 282 -14.17 26.93 0.23
N THR A 283 -13.48 25.81 -0.01
CA THR A 283 -12.25 25.81 -0.81
C THR A 283 -12.53 25.84 -2.30
N GLY A 284 -13.73 25.48 -2.74
CA GLY A 284 -14.20 25.59 -4.12
C GLY A 284 -13.18 25.10 -5.15
N PRO A 285 -12.61 23.89 -4.99
CA PRO A 285 -11.62 23.43 -5.95
C PRO A 285 -12.31 23.26 -7.30
N HIS A 286 -11.93 24.07 -8.29
CA HIS A 286 -12.42 23.96 -9.66
C HIS A 286 -11.91 22.65 -10.28
N CYS A 287 -12.59 21.55 -9.95
CA CYS A 287 -12.26 20.21 -10.39
C CYS A 287 -13.32 19.72 -11.38
N GLU A 288 -13.37 20.38 -12.54
CA GLU A 288 -14.30 20.03 -13.61
C GLU A 288 -14.12 18.57 -14.08
N ARG A 289 -12.93 18.00 -13.91
CA ARG A 289 -12.61 16.62 -14.32
C ARG A 289 -12.75 15.59 -13.20
N LEU A 290 -13.28 15.99 -12.05
CA LEU A 290 -13.44 15.08 -10.92
C LEU A 290 -14.47 14.01 -11.27
N THR A 291 -14.03 12.75 -11.28
CA THR A 291 -14.88 11.59 -11.55
C THR A 291 -15.12 10.76 -10.30
N HIS A 292 -14.23 10.83 -9.30
CA HIS A 292 -14.33 10.07 -8.06
C HIS A 292 -14.18 11.00 -6.87
N LEU A 293 -15.18 10.97 -5.98
CA LEU A 293 -15.20 11.79 -4.77
C LEU A 293 -15.54 10.93 -3.56
N SER A 294 -14.58 10.78 -2.65
CA SER A 294 -14.79 10.22 -1.32
C SER A 294 -14.63 11.33 -0.29
N ILE A 295 -15.67 11.57 0.50
CA ILE A 295 -15.63 12.51 1.61
C ILE A 295 -16.14 11.78 2.84
N GLY A 296 -15.44 11.93 3.95
CA GLY A 296 -15.91 11.40 5.22
C GLY A 296 -15.60 12.30 6.40
N PRO A 297 -16.28 12.09 7.54
CA PRO A 297 -16.00 12.87 8.73
C PRO A 297 -14.52 12.75 9.07
N ALA A 298 -13.88 13.89 9.34
CA ALA A 298 -12.58 13.91 9.97
C ALA A 298 -12.68 13.09 11.26
N ARG A 299 -11.95 11.96 11.32
CA ARG A 299 -11.93 11.13 12.51
C ARG A 299 -11.34 11.96 13.65
N LYS A 300 -12.18 12.38 14.58
CA LYS A 300 -11.68 13.11 15.74
C LYS A 300 -10.79 12.23 16.62
N ASN A 301 -9.84 12.87 17.28
CA ASN A 301 -9.14 12.26 18.40
C ASN A 301 -10.18 11.82 19.44
N SER A 302 -10.03 10.60 19.96
CA SER A 302 -11.02 9.86 20.76
C SER A 302 -11.45 10.51 22.09
N GLY A 303 -11.12 11.77 22.32
CA GLY A 303 -11.47 12.54 23.53
C GLY A 303 -12.38 13.74 23.31
N ASP A 304 -12.63 14.17 22.07
CA ASP A 304 -13.43 15.36 21.79
C ASP A 304 -14.72 15.02 21.01
N VAL A 305 -15.75 14.63 21.76
CA VAL A 305 -17.04 14.14 21.22
C VAL A 305 -17.87 15.26 20.60
N HIS A 306 -17.57 16.54 20.86
CA HIS A 306 -18.53 17.63 20.68
C HIS A 306 -18.41 18.46 19.39
N SER A 307 -17.50 18.15 18.47
CA SER A 307 -17.35 19.03 17.29
C SER A 307 -16.86 18.36 16.01
N ALA A 308 -17.11 17.06 15.83
CA ALA A 308 -16.99 16.47 14.49
C ALA A 308 -18.08 17.12 13.63
N SER A 309 -17.70 18.03 12.73
CA SER A 309 -18.64 18.62 11.78
C SER A 309 -19.21 17.49 10.93
N LEU A 310 -20.49 17.23 11.16
CA LEU A 310 -21.23 16.22 10.44
C LEU A 310 -21.52 16.76 9.05
N LEU A 311 -21.22 15.96 8.02
CA LEU A 311 -21.70 16.23 6.68
C LEU A 311 -23.22 16.18 6.71
N VAL A 312 -23.88 17.35 6.64
CA VAL A 312 -25.34 17.42 6.58
C VAL A 312 -25.83 17.21 5.14
N ALA A 313 -27.08 16.78 4.98
CA ALA A 313 -27.74 16.55 3.69
C ALA A 313 -27.49 17.67 2.67
N HIS A 314 -27.69 18.90 3.12
CA HIS A 314 -27.62 20.08 2.28
C HIS A 314 -26.19 20.34 1.79
N GLU A 315 -25.18 20.09 2.62
CA GLU A 315 -23.78 20.18 2.21
C GLU A 315 -23.46 19.14 1.14
N ALA A 316 -23.88 17.89 1.34
CA ALA A 316 -23.70 16.83 0.36
C ALA A 316 -24.37 17.17 -0.98
N LEU A 317 -25.60 17.71 -0.96
CA LEU A 317 -26.29 18.17 -2.17
C LEU A 317 -25.50 19.29 -2.87
N ASN A 318 -25.05 20.31 -2.14
CA ASN A 318 -24.27 21.40 -2.70
C ASN A 318 -22.94 20.90 -3.29
N ILE A 319 -22.32 19.91 -2.66
CA ILE A 319 -21.09 19.26 -3.15
C ILE A 319 -21.37 18.58 -4.48
N LEU A 320 -22.39 17.73 -4.55
CA LEU A 320 -22.74 17.01 -5.78
C LEU A 320 -23.13 17.96 -6.92
N GLN A 321 -23.81 19.07 -6.62
CA GLN A 321 -24.09 20.13 -7.60
C GLN A 321 -22.83 20.77 -8.18
N GLY A 322 -21.76 20.85 -7.38
CA GLY A 322 -20.47 21.40 -7.79
C GLY A 322 -19.67 20.50 -8.74
N PHE A 323 -19.99 19.21 -8.85
CA PHE A 323 -19.21 18.22 -9.60
C PHE A 323 -20.06 17.49 -10.65
N PRO A 324 -20.35 18.11 -11.81
CA PRO A 324 -21.28 17.56 -12.82
C PRO A 324 -20.74 16.31 -13.54
N ASN A 325 -19.44 16.02 -13.44
CA ASN A 325 -18.80 14.87 -14.10
C ASN A 325 -18.52 13.70 -13.14
N LEU A 326 -19.12 13.73 -11.95
CA LEU A 326 -18.90 12.73 -10.92
C LEU A 326 -19.53 11.39 -11.32
N GLN A 327 -18.73 10.32 -11.30
CA GLN A 327 -19.13 8.94 -11.65
C GLN A 327 -19.24 8.08 -10.40
N GLU A 328 -18.27 8.24 -9.48
CA GLU A 328 -18.20 7.52 -8.22
C GLU A 328 -18.24 8.49 -7.05
N CYS A 329 -19.12 8.23 -6.08
CA CYS A 329 -19.21 9.03 -4.87
C CYS A 329 -19.32 8.15 -3.62
N GLU A 330 -18.43 8.37 -2.66
CA GLU A 330 -18.47 7.79 -1.33
C GLU A 330 -18.66 8.90 -0.30
N LEU A 331 -19.89 9.07 0.18
CA LEU A 331 -20.18 9.98 1.29
C LEU A 331 -20.24 9.17 2.58
N ARG A 332 -19.27 9.38 3.45
CA ARG A 332 -19.21 8.74 4.76
C ARG A 332 -19.85 9.70 5.77
N PHE A 333 -20.87 9.25 6.48
CA PHE A 333 -21.52 10.01 7.55
C PHE A 333 -20.99 9.54 8.92
N SER A 334 -20.87 10.44 9.90
CA SER A 334 -20.35 10.06 11.23
C SER A 334 -21.43 9.31 12.03
N ALA A 335 -21.13 8.08 12.43
CA ALA A 335 -22.02 7.24 13.25
C ALA A 335 -22.15 7.71 14.71
N THR A 336 -21.43 8.75 15.13
CA THR A 336 -21.36 9.22 16.53
C THR A 336 -22.68 9.77 17.09
N TYR A 337 -23.74 9.90 16.28
CA TYR A 337 -25.07 10.25 16.79
C TYR A 337 -25.71 9.17 17.68
N ASN A 338 -25.29 7.90 17.57
CA ASN A 338 -25.99 6.82 18.28
C ASN A 338 -25.70 6.73 19.80
N TYR A 339 -24.69 7.44 20.31
CA TYR A 339 -24.32 7.39 21.74
C TYR A 339 -24.79 8.59 22.56
N LEU A 340 -25.21 9.68 21.91
CA LEU A 340 -25.84 10.80 22.61
C LEU A 340 -27.34 10.53 22.67
N SER A 341 -27.79 10.02 23.81
CA SER A 341 -29.18 9.64 24.11
C SER A 341 -30.17 10.82 24.06
N TRP A 342 -30.52 11.27 22.86
CA TRP A 342 -31.65 12.16 22.58
C TRP A 342 -32.65 11.37 21.70
N PRO A 343 -33.63 10.66 22.30
CA PRO A 343 -34.36 9.58 21.62
C PRO A 343 -35.23 9.99 20.43
N ASP A 344 -35.71 11.24 20.35
CA ASP A 344 -36.93 11.49 19.56
C ASP A 344 -36.80 12.47 18.37
N LEU A 345 -35.66 13.14 18.15
CA LEU A 345 -35.61 14.22 17.14
C LEU A 345 -34.69 14.02 15.93
N HIS A 346 -33.74 13.07 15.96
CA HIS A 346 -32.63 13.09 14.99
C HIS A 346 -32.50 11.86 14.07
N SER A 347 -33.12 10.72 14.37
CA SER A 347 -33.07 9.54 13.49
C SER A 347 -33.74 9.81 12.13
N HIS A 348 -34.83 10.57 12.10
CA HIS A 348 -35.56 10.86 10.86
C HIS A 348 -34.88 11.86 9.92
N ALA A 349 -33.94 12.67 10.41
CA ALA A 349 -33.30 13.71 9.60
C ALA A 349 -32.21 13.13 8.68
N SER A 350 -31.42 12.17 9.17
CA SER A 350 -30.37 11.50 8.38
C SER A 350 -30.98 10.61 7.29
N ASP A 351 -32.05 9.87 7.60
CA ASP A 351 -32.74 9.02 6.64
C ASP A 351 -33.28 9.79 5.44
N LYS A 352 -33.90 10.94 5.71
CA LYS A 352 -34.44 11.81 4.65
C LYS A 352 -33.34 12.46 3.83
N ALA A 353 -32.20 12.79 4.45
CA ALA A 353 -31.06 13.39 3.80
C ALA A 353 -30.49 12.49 2.69
N GLU A 354 -30.12 11.27 3.06
CA GLU A 354 -29.54 10.29 2.14
C GLU A 354 -30.53 9.93 1.02
N ALA A 355 -31.81 9.74 1.36
CA ALA A 355 -32.85 9.46 0.39
C ALA A 355 -33.05 10.60 -0.62
N LEU A 356 -33.02 11.86 -0.18
CA LEU A 356 -33.14 13.02 -1.07
C LEU A 356 -31.94 13.15 -2.02
N ILE A 357 -30.72 12.92 -1.53
CA ILE A 357 -29.51 12.93 -2.36
C ILE A 357 -29.62 11.89 -3.47
N ILE A 358 -30.00 10.67 -3.12
CA ILE A 358 -30.10 9.57 -4.07
C ILE A 358 -31.28 9.76 -5.02
N GLN A 359 -32.38 10.36 -4.56
CA GLN A 359 -33.50 10.72 -5.41
C GLN A 359 -33.11 11.71 -6.52
N GLU A 360 -32.30 12.72 -6.19
CA GLU A 360 -31.92 13.78 -7.12
C GLU A 360 -30.75 13.36 -8.04
N TYR A 361 -29.72 12.71 -7.48
CA TYR A 361 -28.46 12.42 -8.17
C TYR A 361 -28.24 10.94 -8.49
N GLY A 362 -29.08 10.03 -7.99
CA GLY A 362 -28.88 8.58 -8.13
C GLY A 362 -28.82 8.09 -9.57
N SER A 363 -29.43 8.83 -10.51
CA SER A 363 -29.34 8.53 -11.94
C SER A 363 -27.97 8.84 -12.57
N GLN A 364 -27.11 9.63 -11.92
CA GLN A 364 -25.79 9.96 -12.46
C GLN A 364 -24.68 9.02 -11.95
N LEU A 365 -24.95 8.30 -10.86
CA LEU A 365 -23.98 7.45 -10.19
C LEU A 365 -23.92 6.07 -10.86
N THR A 366 -22.69 5.56 -11.05
CA THR A 366 -22.44 4.20 -11.56
C THR A 366 -21.96 3.26 -10.47
N GLU A 367 -21.18 3.76 -9.51
CA GLU A 367 -20.74 2.99 -8.35
C GLU A 367 -21.09 3.75 -7.06
N VAL A 368 -21.77 3.06 -6.14
CA VAL A 368 -22.27 3.68 -4.90
C VAL A 368 -21.95 2.81 -3.70
N THR A 369 -21.38 3.43 -2.67
CA THR A 369 -21.24 2.80 -1.35
C THR A 369 -22.17 3.47 -0.36
N LEU A 370 -23.12 2.71 0.19
CA LEU A 370 -24.09 3.21 1.18
C LEU A 370 -23.80 2.64 2.58
N GLY A 371 -23.78 3.51 3.57
CA GLY A 371 -23.75 3.14 4.98
C GLY A 371 -25.15 2.87 5.51
N TYR A 372 -25.65 1.63 5.42
CA TYR A 372 -27.07 1.34 5.73
C TYR A 372 -27.40 1.27 7.22
N GLY A 373 -26.40 1.35 8.12
CA GLY A 373 -26.64 1.11 9.55
C GLY A 373 -27.50 2.17 10.26
N HIS A 374 -27.76 3.30 9.61
CA HIS A 374 -28.66 4.34 10.11
C HIS A 374 -29.99 4.42 9.36
N LEU A 375 -30.08 3.85 8.16
CA LEU A 375 -31.25 3.95 7.30
C LEU A 375 -32.40 3.05 7.77
N THR A 376 -33.59 3.60 7.90
CA THR A 376 -34.82 2.79 7.93
C THR A 376 -34.97 1.96 6.65
N GLN A 377 -35.64 0.82 6.75
CA GLN A 377 -35.90 -0.05 5.60
C GLN A 377 -36.61 0.69 4.46
N SER A 378 -37.55 1.59 4.78
CA SER A 378 -38.25 2.42 3.78
C SER A 378 -37.31 3.42 3.10
N ALA A 379 -36.39 4.05 3.85
CA ALA A 379 -35.42 4.97 3.27
C ALA A 379 -34.46 4.22 2.34
N LEU A 380 -33.91 3.08 2.78
CA LEU A 380 -33.05 2.25 1.93
C LEU A 380 -33.78 1.80 0.65
N THR A 381 -35.03 1.34 0.76
CA THR A 381 -35.83 0.94 -0.41
C THR A 381 -36.00 2.11 -1.39
N SER A 382 -36.36 3.29 -0.87
CA SER A 382 -36.49 4.52 -1.67
C SER A 382 -35.16 4.90 -2.35
N CYS A 383 -34.03 4.74 -1.68
CA CYS A 383 -32.72 4.99 -2.27
C CYS A 383 -32.48 4.05 -3.47
N LEU A 384 -32.70 2.75 -3.28
CA LEU A 384 -32.45 1.74 -4.33
C LEU A 384 -33.29 1.97 -5.60
N GLU A 385 -34.53 2.48 -5.47
CA GLU A 385 -35.40 2.79 -6.61
C GLU A 385 -34.84 3.90 -7.54
N HIS A 386 -33.99 4.78 -7.02
CA HIS A 386 -33.43 5.91 -7.76
C HIS A 386 -32.01 5.65 -8.32
N LEU A 387 -31.39 4.53 -7.95
CA LEU A 387 -30.05 4.10 -8.41
C LEU A 387 -30.10 3.31 -9.73
N LYS A 388 -30.81 3.82 -10.73
CA LYS A 388 -31.12 3.09 -11.99
C LYS A 388 -29.89 2.77 -12.86
N ASN A 389 -28.83 3.57 -12.72
CA ASN A 389 -27.61 3.45 -13.52
C ASN A 389 -26.44 2.84 -12.74
N VAL A 390 -26.67 2.41 -11.49
CA VAL A 390 -25.63 1.83 -10.64
C VAL A 390 -25.35 0.40 -11.07
N THR A 391 -24.11 0.14 -11.45
CA THR A 391 -23.59 -1.20 -11.81
C THR A 391 -22.92 -1.89 -10.63
N SER A 392 -22.48 -1.12 -9.63
CA SER A 392 -21.80 -1.62 -8.43
C SER A 392 -22.37 -0.94 -7.19
N LEU A 393 -23.07 -1.72 -6.34
CA LEU A 393 -23.59 -1.25 -5.06
C LEU A 393 -22.90 -1.98 -3.90
N THR A 394 -22.22 -1.21 -3.06
CA THR A 394 -21.63 -1.72 -1.81
C THR A 394 -22.43 -1.23 -0.61
N LEU A 395 -23.09 -2.15 0.09
CA LEU A 395 -23.77 -1.86 1.34
C LEU A 395 -22.82 -2.13 2.50
N SER A 396 -22.38 -1.07 3.17
CA SER A 396 -21.52 -1.16 4.35
C SER A 396 -22.35 -1.02 5.63
N PRO A 397 -22.23 -1.92 6.62
CA PRO A 397 -22.82 -1.69 7.92
C PRO A 397 -22.18 -0.43 8.52
N ALA A 398 -22.97 0.40 9.22
CA ALA A 398 -22.39 1.50 9.99
C ALA A 398 -21.28 0.92 10.87
N GLN A 399 -20.08 1.50 10.84
CA GLN A 399 -19.00 1.11 11.74
C GLN A 399 -19.41 1.52 13.16
N THR A 400 -20.21 0.69 13.81
CA THR A 400 -20.66 0.90 15.18
C THR A 400 -19.53 0.50 16.13
N GLY A 401 -18.62 1.45 16.37
CA GLY A 401 -17.64 1.38 17.45
C GLY A 401 -16.20 1.69 17.01
N PRO A 402 -15.34 2.10 17.96
CA PRO A 402 -13.90 2.08 17.71
C PRO A 402 -13.55 0.63 17.33
N ARG A 403 -12.92 0.44 16.16
CA ARG A 403 -12.29 -0.85 15.87
C ARG A 403 -11.50 -1.24 17.13
N PRO A 404 -11.72 -2.42 17.73
CA PRO A 404 -10.81 -2.87 18.77
C PRO A 404 -9.42 -2.74 18.17
N GLN A 405 -8.53 -2.01 18.84
CA GLN A 405 -7.14 -1.88 18.40
C GLN A 405 -6.67 -3.30 18.11
N CYS A 406 -6.38 -3.61 16.84
CA CYS A 406 -6.14 -4.97 16.38
C CYS A 406 -5.03 -5.62 17.22
N SER A 407 -5.42 -6.43 18.21
CA SER A 407 -4.61 -7.51 18.73
C SER A 407 -5.05 -8.78 18.01
N ALA A 408 -4.08 -9.39 17.32
CA ALA A 408 -4.15 -10.68 16.62
C ALA A 408 -5.09 -10.77 15.40
N PHE A 409 -4.48 -10.83 14.21
CA PHE A 409 -5.06 -11.57 13.09
C PHE A 409 -4.94 -13.07 13.40
N ASP A 410 -6.06 -13.68 13.77
CA ASP A 410 -6.38 -15.03 13.30
C ASP A 410 -6.76 -14.90 11.82
N THR A 411 -6.11 -15.70 10.95
CA THR A 411 -6.25 -15.61 9.49
C THR A 411 -7.44 -16.40 8.99
N ARG A 412 -8.63 -16.15 9.55
CA ARG A 412 -9.88 -16.73 9.05
C ARG A 412 -10.95 -15.67 8.83
N THR A 413 -11.33 -15.61 7.56
CA THR A 413 -12.45 -14.89 6.90
C THR A 413 -12.39 -13.36 6.88
N PRO A 414 -12.30 -12.72 5.69
CA PRO A 414 -12.63 -11.31 5.58
C PRO A 414 -14.11 -11.12 5.96
N LEU A 415 -14.42 -10.05 6.70
CA LEU A 415 -15.79 -9.52 6.76
C LEU A 415 -16.21 -9.27 5.31
N GLU A 416 -17.09 -10.12 4.79
CA GLU A 416 -17.60 -10.01 3.43
C GLU A 416 -18.40 -8.72 3.31
N SER A 417 -17.76 -7.66 2.82
CA SER A 417 -18.46 -6.63 2.07
C SER A 417 -19.14 -7.34 0.92
N ARG A 418 -20.46 -7.47 0.98
CA ARG A 418 -21.22 -8.03 -0.15
C ARG A 418 -21.28 -6.95 -1.21
N VAL A 419 -20.44 -7.09 -2.23
CA VAL A 419 -20.60 -6.38 -3.50
C VAL A 419 -21.80 -7.03 -4.19
N VAL A 420 -22.89 -6.28 -4.30
CA VAL A 420 -24.02 -6.69 -5.12
C VAL A 420 -23.79 -6.08 -6.49
N VAL A 421 -23.47 -6.94 -7.46
CA VAL A 421 -23.52 -6.56 -8.88
C VAL A 421 -24.99 -6.63 -9.27
N LEU A 422 -25.59 -5.47 -9.54
CA LEU A 422 -27.02 -5.30 -9.83
C LEU A 422 -27.36 -5.68 -11.28
#